data_AF-A0AAW0RVP6-F1
#
_entry.id   AF-A0AAW0RVP6-F1
#
_cell.length_a   1.000
_cell.length_b   1.000
_cell.length_c   1.000
_cell.angle_alpha   90.00
_cell.angle_beta   90.00
_cell.angle_gamma   90.00
#
_symmetry.space_group_name_H-M   'P 1'
#
loop_
_entity.id
_entity.type
_entity.pdbx_description
1 polymer ?
#
loop_
_entity_poly.entity_id
_entity_poly.type
_entity_poly.pdbx_seq_one_letter_code
_entity_poly.pdbx_strand_id
1 'polypeptide(L)'
;MSQSRKEWVDDANMSSRKAPVGNDILKKFVAYHWHSSYSLSLLDANPTLLDTHTIESLECKARDILLQTYPFKEHDARTTISAAALLEICIGKSQPGVQKQVKSFAGYCVKTQHEHLEHALNICDRIEQKFNYDNVDVALKEMSLKDGEAALVQTTQV
;
A
#
# COMPACT_ATOMS: atom_id res chain seq x y z
N MET A 1 -33.34 -34.17 -32.38
CA MET A 1 -32.33 -33.14 -32.68
C MET A 1 -32.13 -32.32 -31.43
N SER A 2 -30.97 -32.47 -30.82
CA SER A 2 -30.65 -32.02 -29.46
C SER A 2 -30.16 -30.57 -29.48
N GLN A 3 -30.87 -29.66 -28.80
CA GLN A 3 -30.34 -28.35 -28.45
C GLN A 3 -29.50 -28.48 -27.17
N SER A 4 -28.22 -28.13 -27.32
CA SER A 4 -27.14 -28.37 -26.37
C SER A 4 -27.27 -27.55 -25.09
N ARG A 5 -27.08 -28.23 -23.95
CA ARG A 5 -26.76 -27.67 -22.62
C ARG A 5 -25.41 -26.95 -22.64
N LYS A 6 -25.30 -25.81 -23.33
CA LYS A 6 -24.05 -25.04 -23.38
C LYS A 6 -24.17 -23.54 -23.11
N GLU A 7 -25.39 -23.03 -22.91
CA GLU A 7 -25.61 -21.60 -22.62
C GLU A 7 -25.74 -21.27 -21.12
N TRP A 8 -25.43 -22.20 -20.22
CA TRP A 8 -25.58 -22.00 -18.76
C TRP A 8 -24.25 -21.98 -17.99
N VAL A 9 -23.11 -21.86 -18.67
CA VAL A 9 -21.79 -21.93 -18.02
C VAL A 9 -21.06 -20.57 -17.99
N ASP A 10 -21.50 -19.59 -18.78
CA ASP A 10 -20.78 -18.29 -18.84
C ASP A 10 -21.29 -17.23 -17.84
N ASP A 11 -22.45 -17.44 -17.20
CA ASP A 11 -22.98 -16.54 -16.16
C ASP A 11 -22.50 -16.89 -14.73
N ALA A 12 -21.88 -18.06 -14.54
CA ALA A 12 -21.38 -18.48 -13.22
C ALA A 12 -19.96 -17.98 -12.91
N ASN A 13 -19.25 -17.41 -13.89
CA ASN A 13 -17.86 -16.95 -13.74
C ASN A 13 -17.70 -15.42 -13.80
N MET A 14 -18.80 -14.66 -13.77
CA MET A 14 -18.79 -13.29 -13.24
C MET A 14 -18.66 -13.39 -11.72
N SER A 15 -17.43 -13.76 -11.33
CA SER A 15 -16.87 -13.62 -10.01
C SER A 15 -17.48 -12.41 -9.34
N SER A 16 -18.08 -12.63 -8.17
CA SER A 16 -18.61 -11.61 -7.26
C SER A 16 -17.62 -10.46 -7.15
N ARG A 17 -17.72 -9.48 -8.06
CA ARG A 17 -16.95 -8.24 -8.01
C ARG A 17 -17.55 -7.47 -6.86
N LYS A 18 -17.04 -7.72 -5.65
CA LYS A 18 -17.28 -6.86 -4.51
C LYS A 18 -16.99 -5.44 -5.00
N ALA A 19 -17.96 -4.55 -4.81
CA ALA A 19 -17.83 -3.17 -5.25
C ALA A 19 -16.50 -2.59 -4.74
N PRO A 20 -15.78 -1.81 -5.56
CA PRO A 20 -14.54 -1.19 -5.13
C PRO A 20 -14.79 -0.38 -3.85
N VAL A 21 -13.82 -0.40 -2.95
CA VAL A 21 -13.89 0.37 -1.71
C VAL A 21 -14.19 1.83 -2.05
N GLY A 22 -15.17 2.42 -1.36
CA GLY A 22 -15.50 3.82 -1.57
C GLY A 22 -14.27 4.71 -1.38
N ASN A 23 -14.03 5.62 -2.34
CA ASN A 23 -12.84 6.50 -2.34
C ASN A 23 -12.67 7.26 -1.01
N ASP A 24 -13.77 7.63 -0.34
CA ASP A 24 -13.72 8.31 0.95
C ASP A 24 -13.20 7.44 2.09
N ILE A 25 -13.49 6.14 2.06
CA ILE A 25 -12.98 5.18 3.05
C ILE A 25 -11.48 4.98 2.83
N LEU A 26 -11.06 4.84 1.58
CA LEU A 26 -9.64 4.73 1.22
C LEU A 26 -8.86 5.98 1.62
N LYS A 27 -9.40 7.18 1.38
CA LYS A 27 -8.80 8.45 1.83
C LYS A 27 -8.68 8.53 3.36
N LYS A 28 -9.72 8.14 4.09
CA LYS A 28 -9.69 8.08 5.55
C LYS A 28 -8.62 7.10 6.04
N PHE A 29 -8.53 5.92 5.43
CA PHE A 29 -7.50 4.95 5.79
C PHE A 29 -6.10 5.52 5.57
N VAL A 30 -5.80 6.10 4.40
CA VAL A 30 -4.50 6.72 4.12
C VAL A 30 -4.14 7.80 5.15
N ALA A 31 -5.09 8.68 5.51
CA ALA A 31 -4.85 9.75 6.46
C ALA A 31 -4.57 9.25 7.90
N TYR A 32 -5.14 8.11 8.28
CA TYR A 32 -5.13 7.61 9.66
C TYR A 32 -4.46 6.23 9.83
N HIS A 33 -3.70 5.76 8.83
CA HIS A 33 -3.09 4.42 8.85
C HIS A 33 -2.12 4.21 10.02
N TRP A 34 -1.46 5.27 10.48
CA TRP A 34 -0.54 5.28 11.63
C TRP A 34 -1.25 5.24 12.98
N HIS A 35 -2.56 5.54 13.04
CA HIS A 35 -3.32 5.53 14.28
C HIS A 35 -4.04 4.19 14.43
N SER A 36 -3.54 3.32 15.33
CA SER A 36 -4.02 1.94 15.47
C SER A 36 -5.52 1.83 15.71
N SER A 37 -6.11 2.61 16.61
CA SER A 37 -7.55 2.55 16.88
C SER A 37 -8.42 2.89 15.66
N TYR A 38 -8.04 3.91 14.89
CA TYR A 38 -8.79 4.34 13.70
C TYR A 38 -8.60 3.37 12.53
N SER A 39 -7.36 2.98 12.26
CA SER A 39 -7.05 2.02 11.19
C SER A 39 -7.72 0.67 11.44
N LEU A 40 -7.69 0.15 12.67
CA LEU A 40 -8.41 -1.09 13.02
C LEU A 40 -9.91 -0.95 12.86
N SER A 41 -10.51 0.13 13.36
CA SER A 41 -11.94 0.38 13.20
C SER A 41 -12.35 0.42 11.72
N LEU A 42 -11.53 1.06 10.86
CA LEU A 42 -11.77 1.10 9.42
C LEU A 42 -11.64 -0.27 8.76
N LEU A 43 -10.64 -1.06 9.14
CA LEU A 43 -10.41 -2.42 8.60
C LEU A 43 -11.49 -3.41 9.05
N ASP A 44 -11.92 -3.34 10.31
CA ASP A 44 -13.00 -4.17 10.87
C ASP A 44 -14.33 -3.86 10.16
N ALA A 45 -14.62 -2.58 9.91
CA ALA A 45 -15.84 -2.16 9.21
C ALA A 45 -15.78 -2.39 7.69
N ASN A 46 -14.58 -2.45 7.10
CA ASN A 46 -14.38 -2.52 5.65
C ASN A 46 -13.29 -3.55 5.30
N PRO A 47 -13.58 -4.86 5.43
CA PRO A 47 -12.60 -5.91 5.16
C PRO A 47 -12.11 -5.94 3.71
N THR A 48 -12.85 -5.33 2.78
CA THR A 48 -12.44 -5.15 1.37
C THR A 48 -11.25 -4.20 1.19
N LEU A 49 -10.84 -3.46 2.22
CA LEU A 49 -9.55 -2.75 2.22
C LEU A 49 -8.36 -3.70 2.13
N LEU A 50 -8.50 -4.93 2.63
CA LEU A 50 -7.47 -5.99 2.57
C LEU A 50 -7.57 -6.79 1.26
N ASP A 51 -7.66 -6.06 0.15
CA ASP A 51 -7.74 -6.62 -1.20
C ASP A 51 -6.56 -6.11 -2.03
N THR A 52 -5.98 -6.97 -2.86
CA THR A 52 -4.84 -6.63 -3.72
C THR A 52 -5.17 -5.45 -4.65
N HIS A 53 -6.41 -5.33 -5.13
CA HIS A 53 -6.82 -4.19 -5.97
C HIS A 53 -6.82 -2.87 -5.21
N THR A 54 -7.05 -2.88 -3.89
CA THR A 54 -6.94 -1.67 -3.06
C THR A 54 -5.48 -1.19 -3.03
N ILE A 55 -4.53 -2.11 -2.93
CA ILE A 55 -3.09 -1.79 -2.99
C ILE A 55 -2.73 -1.24 -4.37
N GLU A 56 -3.14 -1.91 -5.45
CA GLU A 56 -2.89 -1.44 -6.83
C GLU A 56 -3.47 -0.03 -7.06
N SER A 57 -4.64 0.27 -6.51
CA SER A 57 -5.24 1.60 -6.58
C SER A 57 -4.43 2.65 -5.82
N LEU A 58 -3.85 2.30 -4.67
CA LEU A 58 -2.97 3.18 -3.91
C LEU A 58 -1.62 3.39 -4.61
N GLU A 59 -1.07 2.35 -5.25
CA GLU A 59 0.14 2.47 -6.08
C GLU A 59 -0.08 3.44 -7.24
N CYS A 60 -1.18 3.28 -7.98
CA CYS A 60 -1.54 4.19 -9.07
C CYS A 60 -1.68 5.62 -8.56
N LYS A 61 -2.36 5.81 -7.42
CA LYS A 61 -2.53 7.13 -6.81
C LYS A 61 -1.19 7.74 -6.39
N ALA A 62 -0.31 6.96 -5.75
CA ALA A 62 1.02 7.43 -5.35
C ALA A 62 1.86 7.83 -6.57
N ARG A 63 1.83 7.03 -7.64
CA ARG A 63 2.45 7.36 -8.92
C ARG A 63 1.92 8.67 -9.49
N ASP A 64 0.60 8.84 -9.55
CA ASP A 64 -0.02 10.05 -10.09
C ASP A 64 0.31 11.29 -9.25
N ILE A 65 0.56 11.13 -7.95
CA ILE A 65 1.04 12.20 -7.06
C ILE A 65 2.51 12.53 -7.39
N LEU A 66 3.38 11.53 -7.55
CA LEU A 66 4.79 11.71 -7.88
C LEU A 66 5.03 12.32 -9.26
N LEU A 67 4.14 12.05 -10.23
CA LEU A 67 4.18 12.65 -11.57
C LEU A 67 3.87 14.15 -11.58
N GLN A 68 3.27 14.68 -10.52
CA GLN A 68 2.93 16.10 -10.45
C GLN A 68 4.17 16.91 -10.10
N THR A 69 4.53 17.86 -10.96
CA THR A 69 5.72 18.72 -10.88
C THR A 69 5.74 19.71 -9.71
N TYR A 70 4.87 19.53 -8.71
CA TYR A 70 4.76 20.40 -7.55
C TYR A 70 5.63 19.88 -6.40
N PRO A 71 6.56 20.69 -5.86
CA PRO A 71 7.60 20.24 -4.91
C PRO A 71 7.08 19.84 -3.51
N PHE A 72 5.76 19.84 -3.27
CA PHE A 72 5.18 19.58 -1.95
C PHE A 72 4.30 18.33 -1.89
N LYS A 73 4.29 17.51 -2.94
CA LYS A 73 3.42 16.31 -3.03
C LYS A 73 4.12 15.01 -2.64
N GLU A 74 5.41 15.07 -2.36
CA GLU A 74 6.18 13.91 -1.94
C GLU A 74 5.67 13.32 -0.62
N HIS A 75 5.27 14.17 0.32
CA HIS A 75 4.68 13.73 1.59
C HIS A 75 3.38 12.93 1.37
N ASP A 76 2.53 13.37 0.45
CA ASP A 76 1.27 12.69 0.12
C ASP A 76 1.53 11.33 -0.55
N ALA A 77 2.54 11.26 -1.43
CA ALA A 77 2.97 10.01 -2.06
C ALA A 77 3.53 9.03 -1.02
N ARG A 78 4.45 9.48 -0.16
CA ARG A 78 5.02 8.69 0.93
C ARG A 78 3.93 8.16 1.88
N THR A 79 2.97 9.01 2.23
CA THR A 79 1.82 8.61 3.08
C THR A 79 0.95 7.56 2.40
N THR A 80 0.70 7.72 1.10
CA THR A 80 -0.07 6.75 0.30
C THR A 80 0.65 5.40 0.18
N ILE A 81 1.97 5.42 -0.06
CA ILE A 81 2.83 4.22 -0.13
C ILE A 81 2.87 3.52 1.24
N SER A 82 3.02 4.29 2.33
CA SER A 82 3.06 3.75 3.69
C SER A 82 1.74 3.07 4.07
N ALA A 83 0.60 3.65 3.66
CA ALA A 83 -0.70 3.02 3.85
C ALA A 83 -0.85 1.72 3.03
N ALA A 84 -0.37 1.72 1.79
CA ALA A 84 -0.38 0.53 0.94
C ALA A 84 0.48 -0.61 1.51
N ALA A 85 1.68 -0.30 2.00
CA ALA A 85 2.59 -1.26 2.65
C ALA A 85 1.95 -1.88 3.90
N LEU A 86 1.25 -1.08 4.71
CA LEU A 86 0.55 -1.59 5.89
C LEU A 86 -0.59 -2.56 5.50
N LEU A 87 -1.33 -2.27 4.43
CA LEU A 87 -2.34 -3.19 3.91
C LEU A 87 -1.71 -4.47 3.36
N GLU A 88 -0.60 -4.36 2.63
CA GLU A 88 0.13 -5.52 2.08
C GLU A 88 0.60 -6.48 3.17
N ILE A 89 1.14 -5.95 4.27
CA ILE A 89 1.46 -6.76 5.44
C ILE A 89 0.22 -7.45 5.97
N CYS A 90 -0.92 -6.77 6.03
CA CYS A 90 -2.15 -7.32 6.61
C CYS A 90 -2.86 -8.36 5.72
N ILE A 91 -2.57 -8.39 4.42
CA ILE A 91 -3.19 -9.34 3.49
C ILE A 91 -2.88 -10.79 3.90
N GLY A 92 -3.89 -11.66 3.78
CA GLY A 92 -3.76 -13.09 4.07
C GLY A 92 -3.64 -13.43 5.56
N LYS A 93 -3.60 -12.45 6.46
CA LYS A 93 -3.64 -12.68 7.92
C LYS A 93 -5.08 -12.87 8.40
N SER A 94 -5.25 -13.68 9.44
CA SER A 94 -6.51 -13.74 10.18
C SER A 94 -6.78 -12.43 10.91
N GLN A 95 -8.03 -12.16 11.32
CA GLN A 95 -8.39 -10.93 12.04
C GLN A 95 -7.47 -10.63 13.26
N PRO A 96 -7.16 -11.62 14.12
CA PRO A 96 -6.20 -11.39 15.22
C PRO A 96 -4.79 -11.03 14.73
N GLY A 97 -4.38 -11.59 13.58
CA GLY A 97 -3.12 -11.28 12.92
C GLY A 97 -3.06 -9.85 12.40
N VAL A 98 -4.14 -9.37 11.76
CA VAL A 98 -4.28 -7.96 11.33
C VAL A 98 -4.20 -7.03 12.54
N GLN A 99 -4.96 -7.33 13.60
CA GLN A 99 -4.94 -6.53 14.83
C GLN A 99 -3.55 -6.42 15.44
N LYS A 100 -2.82 -7.54 15.49
CA LYS A 100 -1.44 -7.57 15.98
C LYS A 100 -0.53 -6.68 15.15
N GLN A 101 -0.57 -6.78 13.82
CA GLN A 101 0.33 -6.04 12.95
C GLN A 101 0.10 -4.52 13.03
N VAL A 102 -1.15 -4.08 12.95
CA VAL A 102 -1.47 -2.65 13.03
C VAL A 102 -1.09 -2.06 14.39
N LYS A 103 -1.32 -2.79 15.50
CA LYS A 103 -0.88 -2.35 16.83
C LYS A 103 0.64 -2.31 16.95
N SER A 104 1.35 -3.32 16.43
CA SER A 104 2.81 -3.37 16.44
C SER A 104 3.42 -2.25 15.60
N PHE A 105 2.83 -1.92 14.45
CA PHE A 105 3.25 -0.81 13.61
C PHE A 105 3.09 0.54 14.34
N ALA A 106 1.89 0.83 14.86
CA ALA A 106 1.63 2.07 15.58
C ALA A 106 2.39 2.18 16.92
N GLY A 107 2.73 1.05 17.53
CA GLY A 107 3.53 0.95 18.75
C GLY A 107 5.05 1.00 18.50
N TYR A 108 5.48 1.33 17.28
CA TYR A 108 6.89 1.45 16.90
C TYR A 108 7.70 0.18 17.18
N CYS A 109 7.10 -0.99 16.98
CA CYS A 109 7.83 -2.26 17.08
C CYS A 109 8.85 -2.35 15.94
N VAL A 110 10.14 -2.35 16.28
CA VAL A 110 11.26 -2.33 15.32
C VAL A 110 11.11 -3.39 14.23
N LYS A 111 10.73 -4.62 14.59
CA LYS A 111 10.54 -5.71 13.61
C LYS A 111 9.44 -5.39 12.60
N THR A 112 8.29 -4.90 13.06
CA THR A 112 7.16 -4.56 12.19
C THR A 112 7.45 -3.30 11.37
N GLN A 113 8.23 -2.35 11.89
CA GLN A 113 8.68 -1.19 11.13
C GLN A 113 9.66 -1.57 10.02
N HIS A 114 10.55 -2.52 10.29
CA HIS A 114 11.46 -3.03 9.27
C HIS A 114 10.70 -3.74 8.15
N GLU A 115 9.78 -4.65 8.52
CA GLU A 115 8.87 -5.32 7.57
C GLU A 115 8.07 -4.27 6.76
N HIS A 116 7.53 -3.24 7.43
CA HIS A 116 6.82 -2.14 6.76
C HIS A 116 7.69 -1.36 5.77
N LEU A 117 8.93 -1.06 6.13
CA LEU A 117 9.86 -0.36 5.27
C LEU A 117 10.24 -1.21 4.04
N GLU A 118 10.49 -2.52 4.21
CA GLU A 118 10.74 -3.44 3.11
C GLU A 118 9.56 -3.44 2.11
N HIS A 119 8.33 -3.54 2.62
CA HIS A 119 7.13 -3.46 1.80
C HIS A 119 6.96 -2.11 1.10
N ALA A 120 7.23 -1.01 1.80
CA ALA A 120 7.16 0.33 1.21
C ALA A 120 8.19 0.51 0.07
N LEU A 121 9.42 0.02 0.24
CA LEU A 121 10.46 0.04 -0.80
C LEU A 121 10.06 -0.81 -2.01
N ASN A 122 9.55 -2.02 -1.78
CA ASN A 122 9.04 -2.87 -2.87
C ASN A 122 7.91 -2.17 -3.65
N ILE A 123 7.04 -1.42 -2.98
CA ILE A 123 6.01 -0.62 -3.64
C ILE A 123 6.62 0.50 -4.48
N CYS A 124 7.64 1.21 -3.96
CA CYS A 124 8.38 2.21 -4.75
C CYS A 124 8.96 1.58 -6.01
N ASP A 125 9.65 0.45 -5.91
CA ASP A 125 10.23 -0.26 -7.06
C ASP A 125 9.15 -0.65 -8.09
N ARG A 126 7.99 -1.15 -7.64
CA ARG A 126 6.86 -1.46 -8.53
C ARG A 126 6.31 -0.23 -9.21
N ILE A 127 6.22 0.89 -8.50
CA ILE A 127 5.80 2.17 -9.05
C ILE A 127 6.81 2.63 -10.11
N GLU A 128 8.11 2.60 -9.82
CA GLU A 128 9.21 2.96 -10.73
C GLU A 128 9.28 2.09 -11.99
N GLN A 129 9.14 0.77 -11.86
CA GLN A 129 9.06 -0.13 -13.01
C GLN A 129 7.88 0.23 -13.92
N LYS A 130 6.75 0.68 -13.35
CA LYS A 130 5.57 1.14 -14.10
C LYS A 130 5.76 2.54 -14.72
N PHE A 131 6.80 3.29 -14.38
CA PHE A 131 7.08 4.61 -14.95
C PHE A 131 7.67 4.56 -16.37
N ASN A 132 8.28 3.44 -16.79
CA ASN A 132 9.02 3.26 -18.05
C ASN A 132 10.23 4.21 -18.19
N TYR A 133 11.40 3.63 -18.48
CA TYR A 133 12.76 4.19 -18.31
C TYR A 133 13.14 5.41 -19.17
N ASP A 134 12.24 5.99 -19.96
CA ASP A 134 12.59 7.09 -20.87
C ASP A 134 12.51 8.50 -20.25
N ASN A 135 12.08 8.67 -18.98
CA ASN A 135 11.87 10.02 -18.42
C ASN A 135 12.13 10.23 -16.90
N VAL A 136 12.74 9.30 -16.15
CA VAL A 136 12.80 9.41 -14.67
C VAL A 136 14.21 9.23 -14.08
N ASP A 137 15.24 9.81 -14.71
CA ASP A 137 16.60 9.73 -14.17
C ASP A 137 16.95 10.87 -13.19
N VAL A 138 16.04 11.84 -13.01
CA VAL A 138 16.32 13.09 -12.28
C VAL A 138 15.77 13.11 -10.85
N ALA A 139 14.61 12.49 -10.57
CA ALA A 139 13.97 12.57 -9.25
C ALA A 139 14.49 11.54 -8.23
N LEU A 140 14.97 10.38 -8.69
CA LEU A 140 15.41 9.28 -7.80
C LEU A 140 16.86 9.40 -7.33
N LYS A 141 17.68 10.20 -8.03
CA LYS A 141 19.07 10.44 -7.64
C LYS A 141 19.21 11.16 -6.30
N GLU A 142 18.19 11.90 -5.87
CA GLU A 142 18.18 12.60 -4.58
C GLU A 142 17.67 11.74 -3.41
N MET A 143 17.07 10.58 -3.66
CA MET A 143 16.75 9.58 -2.61
C MET A 143 17.86 8.52 -2.46
N SER A 144 19.00 8.71 -3.12
CA SER A 144 20.13 7.79 -3.05
C SER A 144 20.66 7.71 -1.61
N LEU A 145 20.70 6.47 -1.10
CA LEU A 145 21.13 5.91 0.20
C LEU A 145 22.31 6.56 0.97
N LYS A 146 22.99 7.58 0.45
CA LYS A 146 24.12 8.21 1.14
C LYS A 146 23.73 8.95 2.42
N ASP A 147 22.51 9.47 2.51
CA ASP A 147 22.06 10.22 3.69
C ASP A 147 21.48 9.30 4.78
N GLY A 148 20.95 8.13 4.41
CA GLY A 148 20.41 7.14 5.35
C GLY A 148 21.48 6.30 6.06
N GLU A 149 22.55 5.92 5.35
CA GLU A 149 23.66 5.16 5.95
C GLU A 149 24.50 6.03 6.92
N ALA A 150 24.63 7.33 6.66
CA ALA A 150 25.37 8.24 7.53
C ALA A 150 24.71 8.43 8.92
N ALA A 151 23.38 8.41 8.99
CA ALA A 151 22.64 8.54 10.25
C ALA A 151 22.70 7.26 11.12
N LEU A 152 22.83 6.09 10.50
CA LEU A 152 22.97 4.79 11.19
C LEU A 152 24.38 4.56 11.76
N VAL A 153 25.42 5.08 11.10
CA VAL A 153 26.79 4.97 11.61
C VAL A 153 27.01 5.87 12.84
N GLN A 154 26.36 7.03 12.93
CA GLN A 154 26.47 7.92 14.11
C GLN A 154 25.73 7.43 15.36
N THR A 155 24.74 6.55 15.21
CA THR A 155 23.95 6.04 16.35
C THR A 155 24.53 4.77 16.99
N THR A 156 25.60 4.21 16.41
CA THR A 156 26.27 2.99 16.92
C THR A 156 27.57 3.28 17.70
N GLN A 157 27.95 4.56 17.84
CA GLN A 157 29.05 5.02 18.70
C GLN A 157 28.52 5.94 19.81
N VAL A 158 27.77 5.38 20.76
CA VAL A 158 27.61 5.94 22.11
C VAL A 158 27.57 4.78 23.10
#